data_AF-A0A453FHT9-F1
#
_entry.id   AF-A0A453FHT9-F1
#
_cell.length_a   1.000
_cell.length_b   1.000
_cell.length_c   1.000
_cell.angle_alpha   90.00
_cell.angle_beta   90.00
_cell.angle_gamma   90.00
#
_symmetry.space_group_name_H-M   'P 1'
#
loop_
_entity.id
_entity.type
_entity.pdbx_description
1 polymer ?
#
loop_
_entity_poly.entity_id
_entity_poly.type
_entity_poly.pdbx_seq_one_letter_code
_entity_poly.pdbx_strand_id
1 'polypeptide(L)'
;MRGPMVSGVINQLLTTTDWGELDYLVIDMPPGTGDIHLTLCQVAPLTAAVIVTTPQKLAFIDVAKGVRMFSKLKVPCVAVVENMCYFDADEKRYYPFGKGSGTQVVQQFGIPNLFDLPIRTTLSSSGDTGIPEVVSDPQGDVAKIFQNLGVCVVQQCAKIRQQVSTAVSYDRSIRAIRVKVPDSDEEFFLHPATVRRNDRSAQSVDEWTGEQKVQYGDVPEDIEPEEIRPMGNYAVSITWPDGFSQIAPYDQLDMLERLVDVPLPATAAVASS
;
A
#
# COMPACT_ATOMS: atom_id res chain seq x y z
N MET A 1 -0.82 -20.97 -17.71
CA MET A 1 -2.25 -20.61 -17.60
C MET A 1 -2.49 -19.34 -18.41
N ARG A 2 -3.64 -19.21 -19.11
CA ARG A 2 -3.98 -17.99 -19.88
C ARG A 2 -4.55 -16.91 -18.93
N GLY A 3 -4.24 -15.64 -19.19
CA GLY A 3 -4.51 -14.49 -18.31
C GLY A 3 -5.86 -14.50 -17.57
N PRO A 4 -7.01 -14.66 -18.24
CA PRO A 4 -8.33 -14.58 -17.61
C PRO A 4 -8.58 -15.66 -16.54
N MET A 5 -8.03 -16.87 -16.73
CA MET A 5 -8.17 -17.95 -15.75
C MET A 5 -7.38 -17.68 -14.48
N VAL A 6 -6.21 -17.03 -14.61
CA VAL A 6 -5.36 -16.72 -13.45
C VAL A 6 -5.96 -15.58 -12.64
N SER A 7 -6.51 -14.56 -13.31
CA SER A 7 -7.26 -13.48 -12.67
C SER A 7 -8.46 -14.01 -11.88
N GLY A 8 -9.20 -14.99 -12.42
CA GLY A 8 -10.32 -15.62 -11.73
C GLY A 8 -9.90 -16.37 -10.46
N VAL A 9 -8.82 -17.17 -10.53
CA VAL A 9 -8.28 -17.89 -9.36
C VAL A 9 -7.78 -16.93 -8.29
N ILE A 10 -7.10 -15.86 -8.67
CA ILE A 10 -6.64 -14.82 -7.75
C ILE A 10 -7.82 -14.16 -7.04
N ASN A 11 -8.86 -13.80 -7.78
CA ASN A 11 -10.06 -13.21 -7.20
C ASN A 11 -10.71 -14.17 -6.20
N GLN A 12 -10.82 -15.46 -6.55
CA GLN A 12 -11.36 -16.47 -5.66
C GLN A 12 -10.50 -16.66 -4.40
N LEU A 13 -9.17 -16.67 -4.53
CA LEU A 13 -8.26 -16.76 -3.38
C LEU A 13 -8.41 -15.56 -2.44
N LEU A 14 -8.57 -14.35 -2.99
CA LEU A 14 -8.67 -13.13 -2.18
C LEU A 14 -10.06 -12.91 -1.57
N THR A 15 -11.13 -13.32 -2.25
CA THR A 15 -12.51 -12.97 -1.85
C THR A 15 -13.32 -14.15 -1.33
N THR A 16 -12.95 -15.39 -1.67
CA THR A 16 -13.73 -16.60 -1.34
C THR A 16 -13.00 -17.52 -0.35
N THR A 17 -11.74 -17.23 -0.03
CA THR A 17 -11.00 -17.98 0.99
C THR A 17 -11.25 -17.38 2.36
N ASP A 18 -11.57 -18.23 3.33
CA ASP A 18 -11.69 -17.82 4.74
C ASP A 18 -10.29 -17.73 5.36
N TRP A 19 -9.69 -16.54 5.29
CA TRP A 19 -8.38 -16.25 5.86
C TRP A 19 -8.42 -16.03 7.38
N GLY A 20 -9.61 -15.81 7.97
CA GLY A 20 -9.77 -15.40 9.35
C GLY A 20 -9.16 -14.01 9.65
N GLU A 21 -8.93 -13.76 10.94
CA GLU A 21 -8.26 -12.54 11.40
C GLU A 21 -6.74 -12.67 11.22
N LEU A 22 -6.13 -11.76 10.45
CA LEU A 22 -4.70 -11.75 10.15
C LEU A 22 -4.12 -10.35 10.34
N ASP A 23 -2.92 -10.27 10.93
CA ASP A 23 -2.15 -9.03 10.94
C ASP A 23 -1.55 -8.71 9.56
N TYR A 24 -1.15 -9.76 8.82
CA TYR A 24 -0.47 -9.65 7.52
C TYR A 24 -0.88 -10.80 6.59
N LEU A 25 -1.18 -10.45 5.34
CA LEU A 25 -1.31 -11.37 4.22
C LEU A 25 -0.16 -11.12 3.24
N VAL A 26 0.75 -12.09 3.10
CA VAL A 26 1.87 -12.01 2.16
C VAL A 26 1.46 -12.66 0.84
N ILE A 27 1.53 -11.89 -0.26
CA ILE A 27 1.18 -12.36 -1.59
C ILE A 27 2.46 -12.54 -2.39
N ASP A 28 2.80 -13.80 -2.72
CA ASP A 28 3.86 -14.11 -3.67
C ASP A 28 3.35 -13.88 -5.10
N MET A 29 3.82 -12.80 -5.72
CA MET A 29 3.37 -12.42 -7.05
C MET A 29 4.11 -13.22 -8.13
N PRO A 30 3.44 -13.57 -9.25
CA PRO A 30 4.12 -14.18 -10.38
C PRO A 30 5.27 -13.29 -10.88
N PRO A 31 6.33 -13.85 -11.47
CA PRO A 31 7.45 -13.04 -11.93
C PRO A 31 7.05 -12.15 -13.11
N GLY A 32 7.70 -10.99 -13.23
CA GLY A 32 7.57 -10.06 -14.35
C GLY A 32 6.78 -8.80 -14.00
N THR A 33 6.24 -8.15 -15.03
CA THR A 33 5.45 -6.91 -14.91
C THR A 33 4.20 -6.96 -15.81
N GLY A 34 3.62 -8.15 -15.96
CA GLY A 34 2.45 -8.39 -16.79
C GLY A 34 1.13 -7.90 -16.16
N ASP A 35 0.04 -8.00 -16.93
CA ASP A 35 -1.29 -7.49 -16.54
C ASP A 35 -1.88 -8.15 -15.27
N ILE A 36 -1.34 -9.30 -14.87
CA ILE A 36 -1.75 -10.00 -13.67
C ILE A 36 -1.50 -9.19 -12.40
N HIS A 37 -0.43 -8.40 -12.36
CA HIS A 37 -0.14 -7.53 -11.21
C HIS A 37 -1.14 -6.38 -11.12
N LEU A 38 -1.51 -5.81 -12.27
CA LEU A 38 -2.56 -4.78 -12.34
C LEU A 38 -3.89 -5.33 -11.82
N THR A 39 -4.24 -6.55 -12.25
CA THR A 39 -5.46 -7.21 -11.79
C THR A 39 -5.42 -7.46 -10.28
N LEU A 40 -4.30 -7.97 -9.75
CA LEU A 40 -4.11 -8.18 -8.31
C LEU A 40 -4.31 -6.89 -7.50
N CYS A 41 -3.70 -5.79 -7.94
CA CYS A 41 -3.79 -4.50 -7.25
C CYS A 41 -5.18 -3.85 -7.39
N GLN A 42 -5.97 -4.23 -8.39
CA GLN A 42 -7.36 -3.79 -8.54
C GLN A 42 -8.32 -4.56 -7.64
N VAL A 43 -8.04 -5.86 -7.41
CA VAL A 43 -8.89 -6.74 -6.61
C VAL A 43 -8.61 -6.59 -5.11
N ALA A 44 -7.36 -6.37 -4.71
CA ALA A 44 -6.99 -6.21 -3.32
C ALA A 44 -6.20 -4.91 -3.06
N PRO A 45 -6.52 -4.16 -1.98
CA PRO A 45 -5.80 -2.96 -1.59
C PRO A 45 -4.43 -3.34 -0.98
N LEU A 46 -3.40 -3.42 -1.81
CA LEU A 46 -2.05 -3.75 -1.35
C LEU A 46 -1.46 -2.59 -0.54
N THR A 47 -0.98 -2.90 0.67
CA THR A 47 -0.40 -1.89 1.58
C THR A 47 1.01 -1.47 1.18
N ALA A 48 1.85 -2.43 0.79
CA ALA A 48 3.25 -2.21 0.45
C ALA A 48 3.77 -3.33 -0.45
N ALA A 49 4.83 -3.03 -1.20
CA ALA A 49 5.55 -3.99 -2.03
C ALA A 49 7.01 -4.14 -1.59
N VAL A 50 7.52 -5.37 -1.63
CA VAL A 50 8.95 -5.68 -1.48
C VAL A 50 9.45 -6.17 -2.83
N ILE A 51 10.48 -5.51 -3.35
CA ILE A 51 11.06 -5.85 -4.63
C ILE A 51 12.20 -6.85 -4.43
N VAL A 52 12.10 -8.03 -5.02
CA VAL A 52 13.19 -9.01 -5.04
C VAL A 52 13.89 -8.93 -6.39
N THR A 53 15.22 -8.76 -6.38
CA THR A 53 16.06 -8.67 -7.58
C THR A 53 17.33 -9.49 -7.40
N THR A 54 18.14 -9.54 -8.46
CA THR A 54 19.49 -10.09 -8.45
C THR A 54 20.49 -9.04 -8.98
N PRO A 55 21.81 -9.18 -8.71
CA PRO A 55 22.81 -8.19 -9.08
C PRO A 55 22.99 -7.92 -10.58
N GLN A 56 22.50 -8.83 -11.44
CA GLN A 56 22.75 -8.72 -12.87
C GLN A 56 22.00 -7.52 -13.46
N LYS A 57 22.66 -6.79 -14.36
CA LYS A 57 22.11 -5.59 -15.01
C LYS A 57 20.77 -5.80 -15.72
N LEU A 58 20.48 -7.03 -16.17
CA LEU A 58 19.20 -7.33 -16.82
C LEU A 58 18.03 -7.24 -15.82
N ALA A 59 18.22 -7.72 -14.59
CA ALA A 59 17.21 -7.68 -13.53
C ALA A 59 16.82 -6.23 -13.18
N PHE A 60 17.77 -5.29 -13.27
CA PHE A 60 17.51 -3.86 -13.05
C PHE A 60 16.39 -3.30 -13.94
N ILE A 61 16.35 -3.69 -15.22
CA ILE A 61 15.36 -3.17 -16.17
C ILE A 61 13.95 -3.63 -15.76
N ASP A 62 13.82 -4.88 -15.32
CA ASP A 62 12.55 -5.46 -14.92
C ASP A 62 12.08 -4.90 -13.57
N VAL A 63 13.00 -4.72 -12.62
CA VAL A 63 12.75 -4.00 -11.36
C VAL A 63 12.26 -2.57 -11.61
N ALA A 64 12.94 -1.82 -12.48
CA ALA A 64 12.56 -0.45 -12.80
C ALA A 64 11.14 -0.36 -13.37
N LYS A 65 10.72 -1.33 -14.18
CA LYS A 65 9.34 -1.43 -14.67
C LYS A 65 8.36 -1.78 -13.56
N GLY A 66 8.71 -2.75 -12.69
CA GLY A 66 7.88 -3.17 -11.56
C GLY A 66 7.63 -2.03 -10.57
N VAL A 67 8.67 -1.29 -10.19
CA VAL A 67 8.55 -0.12 -9.29
C VAL A 67 7.65 0.96 -9.90
N ARG A 68 7.79 1.25 -11.20
CA ARG A 68 6.91 2.21 -11.89
C ARG A 68 5.46 1.74 -11.95
N MET A 69 5.23 0.45 -12.12
CA MET A 69 3.90 -0.14 -12.11
C MET A 69 3.24 0.02 -10.73
N PHE A 70 3.93 -0.34 -9.65
CA PHE A 70 3.42 -0.15 -8.29
C PHE A 70 3.17 1.32 -7.96
N SER A 71 4.06 2.23 -8.39
CA SER A 71 3.87 3.66 -8.25
C SER A 71 2.58 4.16 -8.92
N LYS A 72 2.27 3.70 -10.14
CA LYS A 72 1.00 4.03 -10.81
C LYS A 72 -0.23 3.51 -10.06
N LEU A 73 -0.09 2.39 -9.37
CA LEU A 73 -1.14 1.76 -8.56
C LEU A 73 -1.17 2.30 -7.13
N LYS A 74 -0.38 3.34 -6.82
CA LYS A 74 -0.25 3.95 -5.49
C LYS A 74 0.16 2.94 -4.40
N VAL A 75 0.88 1.87 -4.78
CA VAL A 75 1.45 0.89 -3.86
C VAL A 75 2.92 1.28 -3.59
N PRO A 76 3.29 1.59 -2.34
CA PRO A 76 4.67 1.99 -2.03
C PRO A 76 5.60 0.78 -2.02
N CYS A 77 6.74 0.90 -2.71
CA CYS A 77 7.83 -0.05 -2.58
C CYS A 77 8.65 0.30 -1.34
N VAL A 78 8.64 -0.56 -0.32
CA VAL A 78 9.22 -0.25 1.00
C VAL A 78 10.61 -0.84 1.21
N ALA A 79 10.98 -1.86 0.44
CA ALA A 79 12.28 -2.49 0.50
C ALA A 79 12.68 -3.12 -0.84
N VAL A 80 13.97 -3.15 -1.11
CA VAL A 80 14.60 -3.96 -2.16
C VAL A 80 15.41 -5.07 -1.49
N VAL A 81 15.27 -6.29 -1.99
CA VAL A 81 16.06 -7.45 -1.60
C VAL A 81 16.90 -7.87 -2.80
N GLU A 82 18.21 -7.68 -2.74
CA GLU A 82 19.14 -8.17 -3.76
C GLU A 82 19.59 -9.59 -3.39
N ASN A 83 18.91 -10.57 -3.98
CA ASN A 83 19.19 -11.98 -3.81
C ASN A 83 20.43 -12.41 -4.61
N MET A 84 21.12 -13.45 -4.13
CA MET A 84 22.31 -14.01 -4.77
C MET A 84 23.45 -12.99 -4.96
N CYS A 85 23.62 -12.07 -4.01
CA CYS A 85 24.56 -10.93 -4.16
C CYS A 85 26.03 -11.30 -3.95
N TYR A 86 26.31 -12.18 -2.99
CA TYR A 86 27.67 -12.63 -2.69
C TYR A 86 27.68 -14.06 -2.15
N PHE A 87 28.85 -14.67 -2.06
CA PHE A 87 29.11 -15.83 -1.22
C PHE A 87 30.44 -15.65 -0.48
N ASP A 88 30.56 -16.30 0.67
CA ASP A 88 31.77 -16.28 1.48
C ASP A 88 32.48 -17.64 1.33
N ALA A 89 33.77 -17.61 0.98
CA ALA A 89 34.64 -18.78 0.85
C ALA A 89 36.07 -18.40 1.24
N ASP A 90 36.82 -19.29 1.90
CA ASP A 90 38.21 -19.05 2.33
C ASP A 90 38.38 -17.70 3.06
N GLU A 91 37.46 -17.40 4.00
CA GLU A 91 37.41 -16.14 4.77
C GLU A 91 37.28 -14.86 3.91
N LYS A 92 36.93 -14.99 2.64
CA LYS A 92 36.78 -13.89 1.70
C LYS A 92 35.38 -13.87 1.08
N ARG A 93 34.88 -12.65 0.88
CA ARG A 93 33.62 -12.41 0.17
C ARG A 93 33.84 -12.27 -1.33
N TYR A 94 33.04 -12.99 -2.10
CA TYR A 94 33.05 -12.97 -3.56
C TYR A 94 31.71 -12.48 -4.11
N TYR A 95 31.77 -11.67 -5.16
CA TYR A 95 30.61 -11.10 -5.85
C TYR A 95 30.54 -11.66 -7.27
N PRO A 96 29.96 -12.87 -7.47
CA PRO A 96 30.01 -13.57 -8.75
C PRO A 96 29.35 -12.79 -9.90
N PHE A 97 28.43 -11.89 -9.55
CA PHE A 97 27.67 -11.06 -10.50
C PHE A 97 28.06 -9.57 -10.45
N GLY A 98 29.15 -9.24 -9.73
CA GLY A 98 29.56 -7.87 -9.46
C GLY A 98 28.83 -7.25 -8.27
N LYS A 99 29.10 -5.95 -7.99
CA LYS A 99 28.58 -5.22 -6.83
C LYS A 99 27.07 -4.87 -6.89
N GLY A 100 26.34 -5.45 -7.85
CA GLY A 100 24.89 -5.31 -7.94
C GLY A 100 24.35 -3.96 -8.41
N SER A 101 23.02 -3.91 -8.50
CA SER A 101 22.24 -2.75 -8.94
C SER A 101 21.21 -2.30 -7.89
N GLY A 102 21.08 -3.01 -6.78
CA GLY A 102 20.14 -2.69 -5.69
C GLY A 102 20.29 -1.27 -5.16
N THR A 103 21.52 -0.81 -4.94
CA THR A 103 21.80 0.58 -4.53
C THR A 103 21.32 1.59 -5.58
N GLN A 104 21.49 1.28 -6.87
CA GLN A 104 21.02 2.14 -7.95
C GLN A 104 19.49 2.20 -7.99
N VAL A 105 18.80 1.07 -7.76
CA VAL A 105 17.33 1.02 -7.66
C VAL A 105 16.85 1.89 -6.50
N VAL A 106 17.43 1.71 -5.32
CA VAL A 106 17.09 2.48 -4.12
C VAL A 106 17.25 3.99 -4.35
N GLN A 107 18.40 4.41 -4.90
CA GLN A 107 18.65 5.82 -5.16
C GLN A 107 17.74 6.40 -6.24
N GLN A 108 17.49 5.66 -7.31
CA GLN A 108 16.68 6.15 -8.43
C GLN A 108 15.20 6.27 -8.08
N PHE A 109 14.68 5.39 -7.23
CA PHE A 109 13.25 5.32 -6.91
C PHE A 109 12.91 5.75 -5.48
N GLY A 110 13.89 6.19 -4.70
CA GLY A 110 13.69 6.65 -3.32
C GLY A 110 13.23 5.55 -2.36
N ILE A 111 13.56 4.29 -2.63
CA ILE A 111 13.12 3.16 -1.79
C ILE A 111 14.00 3.12 -0.52
N PRO A 112 13.44 3.13 0.70
CA PRO A 112 14.22 3.44 1.90
C PRO A 112 15.17 2.33 2.36
N ASN A 113 14.98 1.07 1.93
CA ASN A 113 15.69 -0.07 2.51
C ASN A 113 16.23 -1.02 1.43
N LEU A 114 17.46 -1.50 1.64
CA LEU A 114 18.13 -2.51 0.81
C LEU A 114 18.62 -3.66 1.70
N PHE A 115 18.34 -4.90 1.29
CA PHE A 115 18.79 -6.11 1.96
C PHE A 115 19.55 -7.01 0.99
N ASP A 116 20.74 -7.43 1.38
CA ASP A 116 21.62 -8.27 0.58
C ASP A 116 21.50 -9.73 1.05
N LEU A 117 20.99 -10.62 0.17
CA LEU A 117 20.85 -12.04 0.46
C LEU A 117 21.98 -12.86 -0.21
N PRO A 118 22.75 -13.66 0.55
CA PRO A 118 23.88 -14.41 0.02
C PRO A 118 23.46 -15.66 -0.75
N ILE A 119 24.37 -16.15 -1.58
CA ILE A 119 24.34 -17.52 -2.11
C ILE A 119 24.91 -18.43 -1.02
N ARG A 120 24.04 -19.22 -0.39
CA ARG A 120 24.43 -20.27 0.57
C ARG A 120 23.83 -21.61 0.18
N THR A 121 24.60 -22.67 0.38
CA THR A 121 24.14 -24.04 0.18
C THR A 121 23.00 -24.39 1.13
N THR A 122 23.07 -23.94 2.39
CA THR A 122 22.01 -24.10 3.39
C THR A 122 20.70 -23.47 2.90
N LEU A 123 20.74 -22.24 2.40
CA LEU A 123 19.57 -21.54 1.86
C LEU A 123 18.95 -22.30 0.69
N SER A 124 19.78 -22.74 -0.27
CA SER A 124 19.29 -23.53 -1.41
C SER A 124 18.66 -24.86 -0.96
N SER A 125 19.32 -25.60 -0.07
CA SER A 125 18.84 -26.89 0.43
C SER A 125 17.57 -26.79 1.29
N SER A 126 17.34 -25.63 1.91
CA SER A 126 16.14 -25.35 2.70
C SER A 126 14.87 -25.40 1.84
N GLY A 127 14.97 -24.97 0.57
CA GLY A 127 13.90 -25.07 -0.41
C GLY A 127 13.55 -26.52 -0.78
N ASP A 128 14.57 -27.34 -0.98
CA ASP A 128 14.39 -28.76 -1.35
C ASP A 128 13.82 -29.60 -0.20
N THR A 129 14.19 -29.27 1.03
CA THR A 129 13.73 -29.98 2.24
C THR A 129 12.37 -29.51 2.76
N GLY A 130 11.89 -28.35 2.30
CA GLY A 130 10.66 -27.72 2.78
C GLY A 130 10.77 -27.12 4.19
N ILE A 131 11.99 -27.02 4.76
CA ILE A 131 12.24 -26.41 6.07
C ILE A 131 13.04 -25.12 5.84
N PRO A 132 12.41 -23.93 5.95
CA PRO A 132 13.10 -22.66 5.73
C PRO A 132 14.33 -22.48 6.63
N GLU A 133 15.37 -21.80 6.12
CA GLU A 133 16.61 -21.58 6.89
C GLU A 133 16.38 -20.81 8.20
N VAL A 134 15.38 -19.91 8.24
CA VAL A 134 14.98 -19.19 9.46
C VAL A 134 14.46 -20.11 10.58
N VAL A 135 14.01 -21.32 10.24
CA VAL A 135 13.55 -22.35 11.19
C VAL A 135 14.69 -23.26 11.60
N SER A 136 15.53 -23.67 10.65
CA SER A 136 16.63 -24.61 10.90
C SER A 136 17.84 -23.97 11.58
N ASP A 137 18.14 -22.71 11.30
CA ASP A 137 19.20 -21.93 11.96
C ASP A 137 18.72 -20.51 12.33
N PRO A 138 17.90 -20.36 13.39
CA PRO A 138 17.29 -19.06 13.75
C PRO A 138 18.30 -17.98 14.19
N GLN A 139 19.52 -18.37 14.55
CA GLN A 139 20.60 -17.47 15.00
C GLN A 139 21.64 -17.22 13.89
N GLY A 140 21.50 -17.89 12.75
CA GLY A 140 22.36 -17.73 11.58
C GLY A 140 22.23 -16.35 10.95
N ASP A 141 23.26 -15.95 10.20
CA ASP A 141 23.31 -14.63 9.60
C ASP A 141 22.21 -14.42 8.55
N VAL A 142 21.85 -15.46 7.80
CA VAL A 142 20.70 -15.42 6.89
C VAL A 142 19.39 -15.20 7.65
N ALA A 143 19.19 -15.88 8.77
CA ALA A 143 17.98 -15.70 9.58
C ALA A 143 17.88 -14.28 10.13
N LYS A 144 18.99 -13.66 10.56
CA LYS A 144 19.03 -12.24 10.95
C LYS A 144 18.64 -11.31 9.81
N ILE A 145 19.09 -11.57 8.58
CA ILE A 145 18.70 -10.77 7.40
C ILE A 145 17.18 -10.83 7.18
N PHE A 146 16.59 -12.03 7.20
CA PHE A 146 15.13 -12.20 7.08
C PHE A 146 14.36 -11.55 8.24
N GLN A 147 14.84 -11.67 9.48
CA GLN A 147 14.23 -11.01 10.64
C GLN A 147 14.26 -9.48 10.50
N ASN A 148 15.40 -8.92 10.11
CA ASN A 148 15.54 -7.48 9.88
C ASN A 148 14.65 -7.00 8.74
N LEU A 149 14.52 -7.78 7.67
CA LEU A 149 13.58 -7.50 6.57
C LEU A 149 12.14 -7.50 7.09
N GLY A 150 11.76 -8.51 7.88
CA GLY A 150 10.43 -8.59 8.50
C GLY A 150 10.11 -7.38 9.38
N VAL A 151 11.03 -7.02 10.30
CA VAL A 151 10.92 -5.82 11.15
C VAL A 151 10.77 -4.56 10.31
N CYS A 152 11.58 -4.41 9.27
CA CYS A 152 11.50 -3.28 8.35
C CYS A 152 10.13 -3.20 7.68
N VAL A 153 9.64 -4.29 7.10
CA VAL A 153 8.33 -4.32 6.43
C VAL A 153 7.20 -3.96 7.40
N VAL A 154 7.21 -4.54 8.61
CA VAL A 154 6.24 -4.23 9.67
C VAL A 154 6.24 -2.75 10.01
N GLN A 155 7.41 -2.15 10.23
CA GLN A 155 7.55 -0.73 10.56
C GLN A 155 7.06 0.18 9.43
N GLN A 156 7.37 -0.17 8.18
CA GLN A 156 6.93 0.62 7.02
C GLN A 156 5.42 0.53 6.83
N CYS A 157 4.83 -0.66 6.95
CA CYS A 157 3.38 -0.84 6.94
C CYS A 157 2.68 -0.06 8.06
N ALA A 158 3.26 -0.03 9.27
CA ALA A 158 2.73 0.76 10.38
C ALA A 158 2.77 2.27 10.11
N LYS A 159 3.89 2.79 9.57
CA LYS A 159 4.02 4.20 9.16
C LYS A 159 2.99 4.58 8.10
N ILE A 160 2.86 3.74 7.07
CA ILE A 160 1.87 3.93 6.01
C ILE A 160 0.46 3.97 6.61
N ARG A 161 0.10 2.98 7.43
CA ARG A 161 -1.23 2.94 8.08
C ARG A 161 -1.48 4.19 8.92
N GLN A 162 -0.49 4.68 9.66
CA GLN A 162 -0.62 5.90 10.46
C GLN A 162 -0.81 7.14 9.60
N GLN A 163 -0.01 7.33 8.55
CA GLN A 163 -0.14 8.46 7.61
C GLN A 163 -1.53 8.49 6.98
N VAL A 164 -2.00 7.33 6.50
CA VAL A 164 -3.29 7.18 5.86
C VAL A 164 -4.43 7.39 6.86
N SER A 165 -4.33 6.86 8.08
CA SER A 165 -5.33 7.08 9.14
C SER A 165 -5.46 8.54 9.57
N THR A 166 -4.42 9.36 9.36
CA THR A 166 -4.47 10.81 9.64
C THR A 166 -4.82 11.65 8.41
N ALA A 167 -4.91 11.04 7.23
CA ALA A 167 -5.13 11.77 5.98
C ALA A 167 -6.56 12.30 5.86
N VAL A 168 -7.57 11.58 6.35
CA VAL A 168 -8.96 12.06 6.33
C VAL A 168 -9.62 11.78 7.67
N SER A 169 -10.23 12.81 8.25
CA SER A 169 -10.97 12.71 9.52
C SER A 169 -12.18 13.63 9.52
N TYR A 170 -13.16 13.36 10.38
CA TYR A 170 -14.31 14.23 10.57
C TYR A 170 -14.13 15.10 11.82
N ASP A 171 -14.11 16.41 11.62
CA ASP A 171 -14.02 17.40 12.71
C ASP A 171 -15.43 17.85 13.10
N ARG A 172 -15.93 17.33 14.22
CA ARG A 172 -17.28 17.63 14.72
C ARG A 172 -17.46 19.09 15.15
N SER A 173 -16.38 19.81 15.48
CA SER A 173 -16.48 21.19 15.99
C SER A 173 -16.86 22.18 14.89
N ILE A 174 -16.35 21.94 13.69
CA ILE A 174 -16.60 22.75 12.48
C ILE A 174 -17.48 22.00 11.46
N ARG A 175 -17.95 20.80 11.82
CA ARG A 175 -18.79 19.89 11.02
C ARG A 175 -18.25 19.66 9.61
N ALA A 176 -16.93 19.46 9.50
CA ALA A 176 -16.25 19.33 8.21
C ALA A 176 -15.37 18.07 8.14
N ILE A 177 -15.23 17.52 6.94
CA ILE A 177 -14.23 16.49 6.66
C ILE A 177 -12.90 17.18 6.41
N ARG A 178 -11.95 16.94 7.31
CA ARG A 178 -10.56 17.39 7.21
C ARG A 178 -9.79 16.42 6.33
N VAL A 179 -9.15 16.94 5.28
CA VAL A 179 -8.29 16.17 4.36
C VAL A 179 -6.89 16.75 4.42
N LYS A 180 -5.93 15.95 4.87
CA LYS A 180 -4.50 16.20 4.75
C LYS A 180 -3.97 15.40 3.57
N VAL A 181 -3.42 16.10 2.58
CA VAL A 181 -2.88 15.46 1.38
C VAL A 181 -1.66 14.61 1.77
N PRO A 182 -1.62 13.31 1.42
CA PRO A 182 -0.44 12.48 1.67
C PRO A 182 0.81 13.12 1.03
N ASP A 183 1.93 13.09 1.76
CA ASP A 183 3.22 13.68 1.34
C ASP A 183 3.21 15.21 1.12
N SER A 184 2.20 15.93 1.63
CA SER A 184 2.14 17.39 1.66
C SER A 184 1.76 17.90 3.06
N ASP A 185 2.16 19.15 3.36
CA ASP A 185 1.68 19.88 4.55
C ASP A 185 0.34 20.58 4.28
N GLU A 186 -0.20 20.45 3.07
CA GLU A 186 -1.51 21.01 2.71
C GLU A 186 -2.65 20.25 3.40
N GLU A 187 -3.46 21.03 4.11
CA GLU A 187 -4.70 20.59 4.75
C GLU A 187 -5.85 21.44 4.21
N PHE A 188 -6.96 20.80 3.88
CA PHE A 188 -8.20 21.48 3.49
C PHE A 188 -9.42 20.78 4.08
N PHE A 189 -10.55 21.48 4.00
CA PHE A 189 -11.80 21.01 4.59
C PHE A 189 -12.86 20.87 3.50
N LEU A 190 -13.69 19.84 3.62
CA LEU A 190 -14.79 19.55 2.72
C LEU A 190 -16.09 19.48 3.52
N HIS A 191 -17.17 20.01 2.95
CA HIS A 191 -18.49 19.84 3.52
C HIS A 191 -18.95 18.37 3.34
N PRO A 192 -19.47 17.69 4.39
CA PRO A 192 -19.88 16.29 4.29
C PRO A 192 -20.89 16.04 3.17
N ALA A 193 -21.89 16.92 3.02
CA ALA A 193 -22.87 16.80 1.94
C ALA A 193 -22.23 16.89 0.54
N THR A 194 -21.20 17.71 0.36
CA THR A 194 -20.44 17.80 -0.90
C THR A 194 -19.73 16.49 -1.21
N VAL A 195 -19.11 15.85 -0.22
CA VAL A 195 -18.44 14.55 -0.38
C VAL A 195 -19.46 13.47 -0.74
N ARG A 196 -20.58 13.40 0.00
CA ARG A 196 -21.63 12.41 -0.22
C ARG A 196 -22.32 12.53 -1.58
N ARG A 197 -22.64 13.75 -2.02
CA ARG A 197 -23.25 14.04 -3.34
C ARG A 197 -22.35 13.66 -4.50
N ASN A 198 -21.03 13.69 -4.29
CA ASN A 198 -20.04 13.29 -5.28
C ASN A 198 -19.67 11.81 -5.19
N ASP A 199 -20.47 10.97 -4.52
CA ASP A 199 -20.24 9.53 -4.48
C ASP A 199 -20.34 8.90 -5.88
N ARG A 200 -19.23 8.29 -6.31
CA ARG A 200 -19.08 7.57 -7.59
C ARG A 200 -18.87 6.07 -7.39
N SER A 201 -19.06 5.56 -6.18
CA SER A 201 -18.91 4.14 -5.88
C SER A 201 -19.97 3.31 -6.63
N ALA A 202 -19.65 2.04 -6.90
CA ALA A 202 -20.51 1.15 -7.70
C ALA A 202 -21.93 0.98 -7.11
N GLN A 203 -22.11 1.17 -5.79
CA GLN A 203 -23.42 1.10 -5.15
C GLN A 203 -24.30 2.33 -5.45
N SER A 204 -23.68 3.47 -5.78
CA SER A 204 -24.32 4.76 -6.03
C SER A 204 -24.47 5.09 -7.51
N VAL A 205 -24.11 4.17 -8.41
CA VAL A 205 -24.24 4.30 -9.87
C VAL A 205 -25.03 3.11 -10.42
N ASP A 206 -25.89 3.35 -11.40
CA ASP A 206 -26.56 2.28 -12.14
C ASP A 206 -25.57 1.60 -13.11
N GLU A 207 -25.43 0.28 -12.99
CA GLU A 207 -24.46 -0.51 -13.75
C GLU A 207 -24.74 -0.54 -15.26
N TRP A 208 -25.97 -0.22 -15.69
CA TRP A 208 -26.41 -0.30 -17.08
C TRP A 208 -26.56 1.06 -17.74
N THR A 209 -26.86 2.11 -16.97
CA THR A 209 -27.04 3.48 -17.50
C THR A 209 -25.88 4.43 -17.16
N GLY A 210 -25.07 4.11 -16.14
CA GLY A 210 -24.02 4.99 -15.62
C GLY A 210 -24.56 6.23 -14.89
N GLU A 211 -25.88 6.32 -14.69
CA GLU A 211 -26.50 7.43 -13.98
C GLU A 211 -26.33 7.26 -12.46
N GLN A 212 -26.13 8.38 -11.77
CA GLN A 212 -26.04 8.41 -10.30
C GLN A 212 -27.41 8.05 -9.71
N LYS A 213 -27.44 7.02 -8.85
CA LYS A 213 -28.64 6.63 -8.09
C LYS A 213 -28.99 7.63 -7.00
N VAL A 214 -28.03 8.44 -6.57
CA VAL A 214 -28.21 9.49 -5.57
C VAL A 214 -28.57 10.79 -6.28
N GLN A 215 -29.79 11.30 -6.08
CA GLN A 215 -30.13 12.63 -6.59
C GLN A 215 -29.65 13.72 -5.62
N TYR A 216 -29.32 14.90 -6.16
CA TYR A 216 -28.74 16.01 -5.39
C TYR A 216 -29.61 16.45 -4.19
N GLY A 217 -30.94 16.25 -4.27
CA GLY A 217 -31.91 16.57 -3.20
C GLY A 217 -32.06 15.52 -2.09
N ASP A 218 -31.45 14.34 -2.24
CA ASP A 218 -31.62 13.23 -1.29
C ASP A 218 -30.59 13.26 -0.15
N VAL A 219 -29.58 14.12 -0.24
CA VAL A 219 -28.50 14.23 0.75
C VAL A 219 -28.76 15.44 1.68
N PRO A 220 -29.06 15.21 2.97
CA PRO A 220 -29.23 16.29 3.94
C PRO A 220 -27.98 17.16 4.06
N GLU A 221 -28.14 18.48 4.22
CA GLU A 221 -27.00 19.39 4.45
C GLU A 221 -26.30 19.13 5.78
N ASP A 222 -27.02 18.57 6.75
CA ASP A 222 -26.51 18.26 8.08
C ASP A 222 -26.01 16.82 8.22
N ILE A 223 -25.85 16.09 7.11
CA ILE A 223 -25.34 14.71 7.12
C ILE A 223 -23.93 14.66 7.72
N GLU A 224 -23.68 13.67 8.57
CA GLU A 224 -22.38 13.44 9.20
C GLU A 224 -21.94 12.01 8.93
N PRO A 225 -20.65 11.77 8.63
CA PRO A 225 -20.16 10.41 8.48
C PRO A 225 -20.21 9.68 9.82
N GLU A 226 -20.71 8.45 9.83
CA GLU A 226 -20.69 7.58 11.02
C GLU A 226 -19.27 7.09 11.28
N GLU A 227 -18.55 6.76 10.20
CA GLU A 227 -17.20 6.25 10.25
C GLU A 227 -16.41 6.63 9.01
N ILE A 228 -15.11 6.91 9.18
CA ILE A 228 -14.15 7.09 8.08
C ILE A 228 -13.01 6.11 8.30
N ARG A 229 -12.82 5.18 7.37
CA ARG A 229 -11.76 4.17 7.42
C ARG A 229 -10.81 4.32 6.23
N PRO A 230 -9.49 4.35 6.45
CA PRO A 230 -8.53 4.34 5.36
C PRO A 230 -8.58 3.02 4.55
N MET A 231 -8.53 3.13 3.21
CA MET A 231 -8.51 1.99 2.27
C MET A 231 -7.17 1.97 1.52
N GLY A 232 -6.10 1.70 2.26
CA GLY A 232 -4.74 1.83 1.74
C GLY A 232 -4.41 3.27 1.32
N ASN A 233 -3.44 3.44 0.42
CA ASN A 233 -2.87 4.77 0.12
C ASN A 233 -3.61 5.54 -0.96
N TYR A 234 -4.74 5.03 -1.45
CA TYR A 234 -5.42 5.59 -2.61
C TYR A 234 -6.82 6.14 -2.32
N ALA A 235 -7.49 5.67 -1.26
CA ALA A 235 -8.85 6.04 -0.93
C ALA A 235 -9.17 5.92 0.56
N VAL A 236 -10.33 6.45 0.94
CA VAL A 236 -11.00 6.18 2.22
C VAL A 236 -12.39 5.59 1.96
N SER A 237 -12.83 4.70 2.84
CA SER A 237 -14.22 4.29 2.96
C SER A 237 -14.90 5.21 3.98
N ILE A 238 -16.07 5.74 3.63
CA ILE A 238 -16.89 6.59 4.47
C ILE A 238 -18.26 5.92 4.61
N THR A 239 -18.62 5.58 5.85
CA THR A 239 -19.94 5.03 6.19
C THR A 239 -20.87 6.18 6.55
N TRP A 240 -22.03 6.20 5.88
CA TRP A 240 -23.01 7.26 6.01
C TRP A 240 -24.29 6.76 6.70
N PRO A 241 -25.04 7.64 7.40
CA PRO A 241 -26.28 7.28 8.11
C PRO A 241 -27.41 6.78 7.20
N ASP A 242 -27.31 7.02 5.89
CA ASP A 242 -28.24 6.53 4.88
C ASP A 242 -28.00 5.04 4.51
N GLY A 243 -27.03 4.39 5.17
CA GLY A 243 -26.69 2.98 4.99
C GLY A 243 -25.69 2.71 3.85
N PHE A 244 -25.21 3.75 3.16
CA PHE A 244 -24.21 3.60 2.10
C PHE A 244 -22.78 3.64 2.64
N SER A 245 -21.90 2.84 2.03
CA SER A 245 -20.46 2.88 2.26
C SER A 245 -19.77 3.41 1.00
N GLN A 246 -19.46 4.71 1.00
CA GLN A 246 -18.78 5.39 -0.10
C GLN A 246 -17.29 5.09 -0.08
N ILE A 247 -16.71 4.73 -1.23
CA ILE A 247 -15.26 4.71 -1.42
C ILE A 247 -14.88 6.03 -2.11
N ALA A 248 -14.12 6.87 -1.42
CA ALA A 248 -13.65 8.17 -1.90
C ALA A 248 -12.12 8.16 -2.11
N PRO A 249 -11.65 8.08 -3.37
CA PRO A 249 -10.25 8.26 -3.70
C PRO A 249 -9.69 9.63 -3.27
N TYR A 250 -8.43 9.68 -2.81
CA TYR A 250 -7.82 10.93 -2.34
C TYR A 250 -7.72 12.01 -3.43
N ASP A 251 -7.47 11.60 -4.66
CA ASP A 251 -7.45 12.50 -5.84
C ASP A 251 -8.84 13.03 -6.18
N GLN A 252 -9.89 12.24 -5.97
CA GLN A 252 -11.26 12.72 -6.08
C GLN A 252 -11.57 13.76 -5.01
N LEU A 253 -11.18 13.53 -3.75
CA LEU A 253 -11.40 14.47 -2.65
C LEU A 253 -10.70 15.82 -2.89
N ASP A 254 -9.50 15.81 -3.45
CA ASP A 254 -8.75 17.04 -3.79
C ASP A 254 -9.40 17.88 -4.90
N MET A 255 -10.20 17.25 -5.77
CA MET A 255 -10.95 17.94 -6.82
C MET A 255 -12.29 18.54 -6.35
N LEU A 256 -12.71 18.26 -5.11
CA LEU A 256 -13.99 18.76 -4.59
C LEU A 256 -13.90 20.22 -4.15
N GLU A 257 -15.04 20.90 -4.15
CA GLU A 257 -15.14 22.28 -3.68
C GLU A 257 -14.80 22.36 -2.18
N ARG A 258 -13.75 23.14 -1.87
CA ARG A 258 -13.21 23.30 -0.52
C ARG A 258 -14.09 24.24 0.31
N LEU A 259 -14.24 23.95 1.59
CA LEU A 259 -14.87 24.85 2.55
C LEU A 259 -13.92 26.03 2.81
N VAL A 260 -14.33 27.24 2.40
CA VAL A 260 -13.47 28.44 2.43
C VAL A 260 -13.53 29.16 3.78
N ASP A 261 -14.63 29.02 4.52
CA ASP A 261 -14.91 29.69 5.80
C ASP A 261 -14.93 28.70 6.97
N VAL A 262 -13.78 28.11 7.28
CA VAL A 262 -13.63 27.26 8.46
C VAL A 262 -13.25 28.15 9.65
N PRO A 263 -14.02 28.18 10.76
CA PRO A 263 -13.58 28.84 11.97
C PRO A 263 -12.25 28.22 12.44
N LEU A 264 -11.17 29.01 12.48
CA LEU A 264 -9.89 28.55 13.03
C LEU A 264 -10.12 28.04 14.46
N PRO A 265 -9.58 26.87 14.84
CA PRO A 265 -9.70 26.39 16.21
C PRO A 265 -9.07 27.45 17.13
N ALA A 266 -9.83 27.86 18.16
CA ALA A 266 -9.35 28.81 19.15
C ALA A 266 -8.03 28.28 19.73
N THR A 267 -6.93 28.98 19.41
CA THR A 267 -5.62 28.70 20.00
C THR A 267 -5.79 28.70 21.51
N ALA A 268 -5.56 27.54 22.13
CA ALA A 268 -5.49 27.43 23.57
C ALA A 268 -4.45 28.44 24.04
N ALA A 269 -4.92 29.52 24.68
CA ALA A 269 -4.07 30.50 25.30
C ALA A 269 -3.15 29.75 26.28
N VAL A 270 -1.87 29.67 25.92
CA VAL A 270 -0.83 29.25 26.84
C VAL A 270 -0.85 30.26 27.98
N ALA A 271 -1.51 29.89 29.07
CA ALA A 271 -1.49 30.66 30.30
C ALA A 271 -0.05 30.62 30.82
N SER A 272 0.69 31.71 30.57
CA SER A 272 1.91 32.00 31.30
C SER A 272 1.55 32.31 32.75
N SER A 273 1.94 31.43 33.66
CA SER A 273 2.10 31.67 35.10
C SER A 273 3.22 30.79 35.61
#